data_AF-A0A8H5KR34-F1
#
_entry.id   AF-A0A8H5KR34-F1
#
_cell.length_a   1.000
_cell.length_b   1.000
_cell.length_c   1.000
_cell.angle_alpha   90.00
_cell.angle_beta   90.00
_cell.angle_gamma   90.00
#
_symmetry.space_group_name_H-M   'P 1'
#
loop_
_entity.id
_entity.type
_entity.pdbx_description
1 polymer ?
#
loop_
_entity_poly.entity_id
_entity_poly.type
_entity_poly.pdbx_seq_one_letter_code
_entity_poly.pdbx_strand_id
1 'polypeptide(L)'
;MQLLRGDRGDTSSTSSRSYGGFGASEPRLFEFSERGRSVAPRCIEMSKQHPEEFLNYLQQAWKRDKIYAKENPDSMFDIKAIRVLCQDGKFRPLGNSYIPLPKLHYLRNRYMLEGEPFPFLRLEPPIRSEGGFGQWRCLRAFAKYHDDLDFFLEMLVRIRRTKASTVEFPRRILELYLRIQAECEDSKDPAASQQKVRNTFEKEQLVYVHPIWRPLSECLLEDTCEISSTLSKSPVFPVPSDWDASKSELVSLREFYTQTLRLQNASYRTILDVLEKRDFDAELDPADLWLTDELYRALDKMRLDLSPDDAADLKLAFAEKAIIAIAPGEAVIWLNAADCTWSPKLESPEINDLSKHYPELHDFFVNFLDVKQNDSGLIFDTLMNVSSLSPDCSRDNTARGLLVAVSQRIPEFGHIFDKERFARSNVFPVSTADGVLLCASTMEFSVADRQNLKEAFTGKLNLLDFDPKTVWMLDNLLVWAGLDSRYLSKHVEDQGPADENFKSIELPYELSSKADQLLR
;
A
#
# COMPACT_ATOMS: atom_id res chain seq x y z
N MET A 1 -105.99 -37.42 -30.90
CA MET A 1 -107.04 -36.37 -30.89
C MET A 1 -106.43 -35.15 -30.23
N GLN A 2 -106.28 -33.93 -30.73
CA GLN A 2 -106.66 -33.13 -31.92
C GLN A 2 -105.40 -32.25 -32.19
N LEU A 3 -104.82 -32.14 -33.38
CA LEU A 3 -105.17 -31.29 -34.53
C LEU A 3 -105.53 -29.81 -34.22
N LEU A 4 -104.48 -28.97 -34.30
CA LEU A 4 -104.26 -27.81 -35.19
C LEU A 4 -105.14 -26.53 -35.14
N ARG A 5 -104.37 -25.43 -35.27
CA ARG A 5 -104.64 -24.01 -35.62
C ARG A 5 -104.98 -23.09 -34.45
N GLY A 6 -104.30 -21.96 -34.23
CA GLY A 6 -103.29 -21.25 -35.01
C GLY A 6 -103.73 -19.83 -35.36
N ASP A 7 -102.96 -18.87 -34.82
CA ASP A 7 -102.63 -17.52 -35.33
C ASP A 7 -103.37 -16.25 -34.82
N ARG A 8 -102.56 -15.47 -34.07
CA ARG A 8 -102.13 -14.06 -34.24
C ARG A 8 -102.85 -12.85 -33.60
N GLY A 9 -102.00 -12.06 -32.94
CA GLY A 9 -102.14 -10.64 -32.56
C GLY A 9 -101.54 -10.37 -31.16
N ASP A 10 -100.21 -10.32 -30.98
CA ASP A 10 -99.38 -9.08 -30.90
C ASP A 10 -99.82 -8.10 -29.77
N THR A 11 -99.03 -7.65 -28.80
CA THR A 11 -97.57 -7.55 -28.59
C THR A 11 -97.27 -7.39 -27.09
N SER A 12 -96.26 -8.09 -26.54
CA SER A 12 -95.43 -7.54 -25.46
C SER A 12 -94.03 -8.18 -25.50
N SER A 13 -93.13 -7.41 -26.09
CA SER A 13 -91.72 -7.68 -26.30
C SER A 13 -90.96 -7.86 -24.98
N THR A 14 -90.40 -9.05 -24.79
CA THR A 14 -89.21 -9.27 -23.98
C THR A 14 -88.00 -8.83 -24.82
N SER A 15 -87.31 -7.78 -24.39
CA SER A 15 -86.00 -7.39 -24.93
C SER A 15 -85.02 -7.18 -23.80
N SER A 16 -84.02 -8.04 -23.79
CA SER A 16 -82.69 -7.82 -23.24
C SER A 16 -82.22 -6.36 -23.29
N ARG A 17 -81.71 -5.86 -22.16
CA ARG A 17 -80.70 -4.80 -22.12
C ARG A 17 -79.64 -5.13 -21.09
N SER A 18 -78.45 -5.37 -21.61
CA SER A 18 -77.15 -5.19 -20.97
C SER A 18 -77.11 -3.96 -20.07
N TYR A 19 -76.73 -4.13 -18.81
CA TYR A 19 -76.17 -3.06 -18.00
C TYR A 19 -74.74 -3.42 -17.65
N GLY A 20 -73.82 -2.90 -18.47
CA GLY A 20 -72.46 -2.63 -18.06
C GLY A 20 -72.49 -1.56 -16.96
N GLY A 21 -71.79 -1.84 -15.87
CA GLY A 21 -71.63 -0.94 -14.74
C GLY A 21 -70.44 -1.38 -13.93
N PHE A 22 -69.23 -1.10 -14.43
CA PHE A 22 -68.06 -1.03 -13.56
C PHE A 22 -68.32 0.09 -12.55
N GLY A 23 -68.79 -0.25 -11.36
CA GLY A 23 -68.92 0.68 -10.27
C GLY A 23 -67.56 1.31 -9.99
N ALA A 24 -67.42 2.60 -10.28
CA ALA A 24 -66.23 3.37 -9.94
C ALA A 24 -66.17 3.49 -8.40
N SER A 25 -65.63 2.48 -7.73
CA SER A 25 -65.30 2.61 -6.31
C SER A 25 -64.33 3.77 -6.16
N GLU A 26 -64.53 4.61 -5.15
CA GLU A 26 -63.72 5.81 -4.91
C GLU A 26 -62.23 5.45 -4.72
N PRO A 27 -61.28 6.33 -5.08
CA PRO A 27 -59.85 6.11 -4.86
C PRO A 27 -59.53 5.88 -3.38
N ARG A 28 -58.85 4.77 -3.07
CA ARG A 28 -58.36 4.44 -1.73
C ARG A 28 -56.91 3.96 -1.75
N LEU A 29 -56.15 4.37 -0.74
CA LEU A 29 -54.78 3.94 -0.48
C LEU A 29 -54.76 2.69 0.40
N PHE A 30 -55.70 2.59 1.34
CA PHE A 30 -55.73 1.51 2.31
C PHE A 30 -57.05 0.74 2.25
N GLU A 31 -56.99 -0.57 2.51
CA GLU A 31 -58.14 -1.41 2.78
C GLU A 31 -58.07 -2.03 4.17
N PHE A 32 -59.20 -2.50 4.68
CA PHE A 32 -59.25 -3.21 5.96
C PHE A 32 -59.01 -4.70 5.74
N SER A 33 -58.00 -5.25 6.40
CA SER A 33 -57.75 -6.68 6.49
C SER A 33 -57.88 -7.17 7.94
N GLU A 34 -57.95 -8.48 8.14
CA GLU A 34 -57.97 -9.10 9.48
C GLU A 34 -56.72 -8.78 10.32
N ARG A 35 -55.62 -8.33 9.68
CA ARG A 35 -54.34 -8.00 10.32
C ARG A 35 -54.13 -6.49 10.52
N GLY A 36 -55.14 -5.66 10.27
CA GLY A 36 -55.02 -4.20 10.23
C GLY A 36 -55.22 -3.65 8.82
N ARG A 37 -54.84 -2.39 8.57
CA ARG A 37 -54.98 -1.83 7.21
C ARG A 37 -53.73 -2.10 6.39
N SER A 38 -53.93 -2.55 5.16
CA SER A 38 -52.89 -2.81 4.16
C SER A 38 -53.06 -1.86 2.98
N VAL A 39 -52.03 -1.76 2.12
CA VAL A 39 -52.16 -1.04 0.85
C VAL A 39 -53.25 -1.69 0.01
N ALA A 40 -54.24 -0.90 -0.42
CA ALA A 40 -55.35 -1.39 -1.21
C ALA A 40 -54.84 -2.00 -2.53
N PRO A 41 -55.28 -3.21 -2.94
CA PRO A 41 -54.87 -3.87 -4.18
C PRO A 41 -55.06 -2.96 -5.40
N ARG A 42 -56.16 -2.20 -5.41
CA ARG A 42 -56.44 -1.21 -6.46
C ARG A 42 -55.40 -0.10 -6.57
N CYS A 43 -54.79 0.32 -5.46
CA CYS A 43 -53.69 1.30 -5.47
C CYS A 43 -52.48 0.72 -6.22
N ILE A 44 -52.16 -0.55 -5.95
CA ILE A 44 -51.07 -1.27 -6.63
C ILE A 44 -51.41 -1.47 -8.11
N GLU A 45 -52.63 -1.91 -8.43
CA GLU A 45 -53.09 -2.07 -9.82
C GLU A 45 -53.03 -0.76 -10.61
N MET A 46 -53.49 0.35 -10.03
CA MET A 46 -53.45 1.67 -10.67
C MET A 46 -52.01 2.07 -11.02
N SER A 47 -51.05 1.84 -10.13
CA SER A 47 -49.63 2.13 -10.41
C SER A 47 -49.05 1.30 -11.56
N LYS A 48 -49.58 0.09 -11.80
CA LYS A 48 -49.12 -0.82 -12.86
C LYS A 48 -49.83 -0.56 -14.19
N GLN A 49 -51.14 -0.36 -14.18
CA GLN A 49 -51.98 -0.23 -15.37
C GLN A 49 -52.00 1.19 -15.93
N HIS A 50 -51.97 2.20 -15.04
CA HIS A 50 -52.08 3.61 -15.41
C HIS A 50 -51.00 4.45 -14.68
N PRO A 51 -49.70 4.18 -14.93
CA PRO A 51 -48.61 4.83 -14.22
C PRO A 51 -48.57 6.36 -14.35
N GLU A 52 -48.98 6.90 -15.50
CA GLU A 52 -49.08 8.35 -15.77
C GLU A 52 -50.15 9.02 -14.90
N GLU A 53 -51.20 8.29 -14.54
CA GLU A 53 -52.32 8.79 -13.74
C GLU A 53 -52.17 8.47 -12.24
N PHE A 54 -51.22 7.62 -11.87
CA PHE A 54 -51.07 7.14 -10.50
C PHE A 54 -50.84 8.26 -9.48
N LEU A 55 -50.05 9.28 -9.80
CA LEU A 55 -49.84 10.40 -8.88
C LEU A 55 -51.12 11.23 -8.68
N ASN A 56 -51.96 11.35 -9.71
CA ASN A 56 -53.29 11.95 -9.61
C ASN A 56 -54.23 11.10 -8.74
N TYR A 57 -54.22 9.78 -8.90
CA TYR A 57 -54.93 8.84 -8.03
C TYR A 57 -54.50 8.99 -6.57
N LEU A 58 -53.19 9.00 -6.31
CA LEU A 58 -52.60 9.14 -4.99
C LEU A 58 -53.04 10.46 -4.34
N GLN A 59 -53.05 11.56 -5.11
CA GLN A 59 -53.50 12.87 -4.66
C GLN A 59 -54.98 12.88 -4.24
N GLN A 60 -55.84 12.21 -5.00
CA GLN A 60 -57.27 12.12 -4.69
C GLN A 60 -57.53 11.26 -3.46
N ALA A 61 -56.92 10.07 -3.41
CA ALA A 61 -57.09 9.12 -2.31
C ALA A 61 -56.53 9.67 -0.98
N TRP A 62 -55.40 10.39 -1.02
CA TRP A 62 -54.79 11.00 0.17
C TRP A 62 -55.71 12.00 0.89
N LYS A 63 -56.63 12.68 0.18
CA LYS A 63 -57.56 13.64 0.81
C LYS A 63 -58.36 13.01 1.95
N ARG A 64 -58.73 11.73 1.79
CA ARG A 64 -59.50 10.95 2.76
C ARG A 64 -58.58 10.12 3.65
N ASP A 65 -57.63 9.42 3.05
CA ASP A 65 -56.89 8.35 3.74
C ASP A 65 -55.73 8.85 4.61
N LYS A 66 -55.35 10.14 4.51
CA LYS A 66 -54.27 10.74 5.31
C LYS A 66 -54.41 10.52 6.82
N ILE A 67 -55.65 10.41 7.32
CA ILE A 67 -55.91 10.24 8.76
C ILE A 67 -55.40 8.89 9.28
N TYR A 68 -55.26 7.91 8.38
CA TYR A 68 -54.84 6.56 8.72
C TYR A 68 -53.34 6.34 8.53
N ALA A 69 -52.62 7.28 7.92
CA ALA A 69 -51.20 7.13 7.63
C ALA A 69 -50.34 6.93 8.88
N LYS A 70 -50.70 7.59 10.00
CA LYS A 70 -49.97 7.44 11.28
C LYS A 70 -50.14 6.06 11.91
N GLU A 71 -51.31 5.45 11.72
CA GLU A 71 -51.65 4.14 12.27
C GLU A 71 -51.09 2.98 11.42
N ASN A 72 -50.52 3.26 10.24
CA ASN A 72 -50.09 2.25 9.27
C ASN A 72 -48.72 2.57 8.67
N PRO A 73 -47.64 2.59 9.47
CA PRO A 73 -46.30 2.92 9.00
C PRO A 73 -45.79 1.95 7.93
N ASP A 74 -46.07 0.65 8.04
CA ASP A 74 -45.63 -0.36 7.06
C ASP A 74 -46.30 -0.14 5.70
N SER A 75 -47.61 0.13 5.69
CA SER A 75 -48.30 0.47 4.43
C SER A 75 -47.78 1.77 3.81
N MET A 76 -47.33 2.73 4.62
CA MET A 76 -46.67 3.93 4.09
C MET A 76 -45.30 3.62 3.47
N PHE A 77 -44.55 2.68 4.03
CA PHE A 77 -43.32 2.18 3.43
C PHE A 77 -43.61 1.50 2.08
N ASP A 78 -44.63 0.65 2.02
CA ASP A 78 -45.05 -0.01 0.78
C ASP A 78 -45.46 0.98 -0.31
N ILE A 79 -46.24 2.02 0.04
CA ILE A 79 -46.61 3.07 -0.92
C ILE A 79 -45.38 3.82 -1.42
N LYS A 80 -44.40 4.10 -0.55
CA LYS A 80 -43.13 4.72 -0.95
C LYS A 80 -42.27 3.81 -1.83
N ALA A 81 -42.41 2.49 -1.71
CA ALA A 81 -41.72 1.52 -2.55
C ALA A 81 -42.32 1.39 -3.96
N ILE A 82 -43.57 1.83 -4.17
CA ILE A 82 -44.22 1.84 -5.50
C ILE A 82 -43.37 2.62 -6.49
N ARG A 83 -43.11 2.02 -7.65
CA ARG A 83 -42.34 2.65 -8.72
C ARG A 83 -43.22 3.57 -9.55
N VAL A 84 -42.81 4.82 -9.68
CA VAL A 84 -43.54 5.88 -10.39
C VAL A 84 -42.69 6.45 -11.51
N LEU A 85 -43.36 7.06 -12.50
CA LEU A 85 -42.70 7.65 -13.66
C LEU A 85 -41.99 8.96 -13.30
N CYS A 86 -40.71 9.05 -13.61
CA CYS A 86 -39.90 10.25 -13.47
C CYS A 86 -39.77 11.01 -14.81
N GLN A 87 -39.31 12.27 -14.75
CA GLN A 87 -39.11 13.13 -15.92
C GLN A 87 -38.09 12.56 -16.93
N ASP A 88 -37.17 11.71 -16.48
CA ASP A 88 -36.20 10.99 -17.32
C ASP A 88 -36.81 9.78 -18.05
N GLY A 89 -38.13 9.58 -17.94
CA GLY A 89 -38.85 8.44 -18.52
C GLY A 89 -38.65 7.13 -17.77
N LYS A 90 -37.89 7.10 -16.66
CA LYS A 90 -37.61 5.88 -15.90
C LYS A 90 -38.56 5.74 -14.72
N PHE A 91 -38.82 4.48 -14.35
CA PHE A 91 -39.62 4.14 -13.18
C PHE A 91 -38.74 4.00 -11.94
N ARG A 92 -39.05 4.73 -10.88
CA ARG A 92 -38.26 4.75 -9.62
C ARG A 92 -39.17 4.72 -8.40
N PRO A 93 -38.74 4.14 -7.26
CA PRO A 93 -39.54 4.19 -6.04
C PRO A 93 -39.92 5.62 -5.67
N LEU A 94 -41.18 5.84 -5.31
CA LEU A 94 -41.72 7.15 -4.95
C LEU A 94 -40.93 7.80 -3.80
N GLY A 95 -40.55 7.00 -2.80
CA GLY A 95 -39.72 7.42 -1.67
C GLY A 95 -38.31 7.86 -2.01
N ASN A 96 -37.79 7.43 -3.17
CA ASN A 96 -36.46 7.78 -3.66
C ASN A 96 -36.51 8.80 -4.81
N SER A 97 -37.68 9.39 -5.05
CA SER A 97 -37.91 10.39 -6.09
C SER A 97 -38.15 11.76 -5.49
N TYR A 98 -37.88 12.81 -6.26
CA TYR A 98 -37.96 14.20 -5.81
C TYR A 98 -39.13 14.94 -6.46
N ILE A 99 -39.81 15.77 -5.67
CA ILE A 99 -40.79 16.72 -6.19
C ILE A 99 -40.03 17.80 -6.97
N PRO A 100 -40.36 18.06 -8.25
CA PRO A 100 -39.66 19.02 -9.12
C PRO A 100 -39.96 20.48 -8.74
N LEU A 101 -39.47 20.92 -7.58
CA LEU A 101 -39.61 22.31 -7.13
C LEU A 101 -38.63 23.23 -7.88
N PRO A 102 -38.98 24.51 -8.13
CA PRO A 102 -38.12 25.45 -8.86
C PRO A 102 -36.70 25.55 -8.30
N LYS A 103 -36.55 25.61 -6.97
CA LYS A 103 -35.24 25.64 -6.28
C LYS A 103 -34.41 24.38 -6.57
N LEU A 104 -35.02 23.20 -6.55
CA LEU A 104 -34.32 21.94 -6.81
C LEU A 104 -33.90 21.82 -8.27
N HIS A 105 -34.73 22.32 -9.21
CA HIS A 105 -34.34 22.44 -10.61
C HIS A 105 -33.14 23.36 -10.81
N TYR A 106 -33.13 24.52 -10.14
CA TYR A 106 -32.00 25.45 -10.18
C TYR A 106 -30.72 24.78 -9.69
N LEU A 107 -30.75 24.13 -8.53
CA LEU A 107 -29.57 23.43 -7.99
C LEU A 107 -29.12 22.27 -8.88
N ARG A 108 -30.06 21.45 -9.39
CA ARG A 108 -29.74 20.38 -10.33
C ARG A 108 -29.04 20.94 -11.57
N ASN A 109 -29.53 22.03 -12.15
CA ASN A 109 -28.95 22.63 -13.35
C ASN A 109 -27.60 23.33 -13.08
N ARG A 110 -27.32 23.70 -11.83
CA ARG A 110 -26.00 24.22 -11.43
C ARG A 110 -24.92 23.13 -11.47
N TYR A 111 -25.23 21.93 -11.01
CA TYR A 111 -24.23 20.87 -10.81
C TYR A 111 -24.26 19.75 -11.86
N MET A 112 -25.41 19.50 -12.47
CA MET A 112 -25.60 18.39 -13.41
C MET A 112 -25.78 18.89 -14.83
N LEU A 113 -25.11 18.21 -15.76
CA LEU A 113 -25.12 18.51 -17.19
C LEU A 113 -26.38 17.97 -17.88
N GLU A 114 -26.57 18.38 -19.13
CA GLU A 114 -27.58 17.79 -19.99
C GLU A 114 -27.24 16.31 -20.25
N GLY A 115 -28.24 15.43 -20.20
CA GLY A 115 -28.03 13.99 -20.30
C GLY A 115 -27.76 13.27 -18.97
N GLU A 116 -27.50 13.98 -17.86
CA GLU A 116 -27.37 13.38 -16.52
C GLU A 116 -28.74 13.34 -15.80
N PRO A 117 -29.41 12.18 -15.70
CA PRO A 117 -30.79 12.13 -15.26
C PRO A 117 -30.92 12.18 -13.72
N PHE A 118 -31.76 13.10 -13.25
CA PHE A 118 -32.12 13.21 -11.82
C PHE A 118 -33.54 12.67 -11.58
N PRO A 119 -33.81 12.00 -10.44
CA PRO A 119 -35.10 11.32 -10.19
C PRO A 119 -36.24 12.30 -9.82
N PHE A 120 -36.47 13.33 -10.63
CA PHE A 120 -37.64 14.20 -10.48
C PHE A 120 -38.91 13.50 -10.96
N LEU A 121 -39.99 13.59 -10.17
CA LEU A 121 -41.29 13.04 -10.52
C LEU A 121 -41.86 13.72 -11.78
N ARG A 122 -42.47 12.94 -12.67
CA ARG A 122 -43.27 13.48 -13.76
C ARG A 122 -44.65 13.83 -13.23
N LEU A 123 -44.99 15.12 -13.24
CA LEU A 123 -46.25 15.64 -12.70
C LEU A 123 -47.12 16.21 -13.82
N GLU A 124 -48.39 15.84 -13.85
CA GLU A 124 -49.37 16.31 -14.82
C GLU A 124 -50.61 16.88 -14.11
N PRO A 125 -50.79 18.21 -14.05
CA PRO A 125 -49.95 19.26 -14.63
C PRO A 125 -48.62 19.49 -13.87
N PRO A 126 -47.59 20.04 -14.54
CA PRO A 126 -46.30 20.37 -13.93
C PRO A 126 -46.42 21.49 -12.88
N ILE A 127 -45.43 21.54 -11.97
CA ILE A 127 -45.33 22.63 -10.98
C ILE A 127 -44.97 23.93 -11.71
N ARG A 128 -45.69 25.01 -11.40
CA ARG A 128 -45.44 26.34 -11.97
C ARG A 128 -44.13 26.93 -11.42
N SER A 129 -43.39 27.65 -12.25
CA SER A 129 -42.07 28.21 -11.92
C SER A 129 -42.06 29.15 -10.71
N GLU A 130 -43.17 29.84 -10.44
CA GLU A 130 -43.33 30.77 -9.30
C GLU A 130 -44.10 30.16 -8.12
N GLY A 131 -44.48 28.89 -8.23
CA GLY A 131 -45.39 28.24 -7.28
C GLY A 131 -44.71 27.37 -6.24
N GLY A 132 -45.38 27.19 -5.10
CA GLY A 132 -45.10 26.09 -4.16
C GLY A 132 -45.67 24.76 -4.64
N PHE A 133 -45.93 23.83 -3.71
CA PHE A 133 -46.42 22.47 -4.04
C PHE A 133 -47.76 22.41 -4.82
N GLY A 134 -48.57 23.47 -4.81
CA GLY A 134 -49.87 23.49 -5.49
C GLY A 134 -50.77 22.31 -5.09
N GLN A 135 -51.37 21.64 -6.08
CA GLN A 135 -52.19 20.44 -5.87
C GLN A 135 -51.40 19.21 -5.39
N TRP A 136 -50.08 19.24 -5.54
CA TRP A 136 -49.16 18.14 -5.24
C TRP A 136 -48.66 18.13 -3.79
N ARG A 137 -49.25 18.96 -2.91
CA ARG A 137 -48.87 19.04 -1.48
C ARG A 137 -48.93 17.70 -0.75
N CYS A 138 -49.78 16.77 -1.21
CA CYS A 138 -49.84 15.39 -0.69
C CYS A 138 -48.53 14.61 -0.84
N LEU A 139 -47.76 14.86 -1.90
CA LEU A 139 -46.53 14.14 -2.21
C LEU A 139 -45.45 14.32 -1.15
N ARG A 140 -45.54 15.35 -0.31
CA ARG A 140 -44.63 15.55 0.84
C ARG A 140 -44.65 14.40 1.84
N ALA A 141 -45.71 13.59 1.86
CA ALA A 141 -45.80 12.40 2.71
C ALA A 141 -45.01 11.21 2.14
N PHE A 142 -44.69 11.25 0.84
CA PHE A 142 -44.20 10.10 0.09
C PHE A 142 -42.83 10.33 -0.56
N ALA A 143 -42.64 11.48 -1.22
CA ALA A 143 -41.45 11.83 -2.00
C ALA A 143 -40.56 12.87 -1.30
N LYS A 144 -39.31 12.93 -1.72
CA LYS A 144 -38.32 13.90 -1.22
C LYS A 144 -38.55 15.27 -1.84
N TYR A 145 -38.21 16.34 -1.13
CA TYR A 145 -38.45 17.71 -1.61
C TYR A 145 -37.53 18.79 -1.01
N HIS A 146 -36.59 18.39 -0.16
CA HIS A 146 -35.61 19.29 0.45
C HIS A 146 -34.30 19.24 -0.33
N ASP A 147 -33.56 20.34 -0.29
CA ASP A 147 -32.17 20.42 -0.72
C ASP A 147 -31.22 20.13 0.45
N ASP A 148 -31.38 18.94 1.04
CA ASP A 148 -30.59 18.44 2.16
C ASP A 148 -29.39 17.60 1.69
N LEU A 149 -28.61 17.08 2.63
CA LEU A 149 -27.51 16.15 2.37
C LEU A 149 -27.87 15.02 1.38
N ASP A 150 -29.06 14.44 1.48
CA ASP A 150 -29.50 13.37 0.56
C ASP A 150 -29.64 13.87 -0.88
N PHE A 151 -30.10 15.10 -1.08
CA PHE A 151 -30.21 15.71 -2.40
C PHE A 151 -28.84 15.89 -3.07
N PHE A 152 -27.85 16.40 -2.34
CA PHE A 152 -26.50 16.60 -2.87
C PHE A 152 -25.76 15.27 -3.12
N LEU A 153 -25.90 14.29 -2.23
CA LEU A 153 -25.38 12.93 -2.46
C LEU A 153 -26.03 12.27 -3.67
N GLU A 154 -27.35 12.41 -3.84
CA GLU A 154 -28.04 11.85 -5.01
C GLU A 154 -27.52 12.48 -6.31
N MET A 155 -27.27 13.80 -6.36
CA MET A 155 -26.68 14.43 -7.55
C MET A 155 -25.31 13.82 -7.88
N LEU A 156 -24.45 13.67 -6.88
CA LEU A 156 -23.12 13.09 -7.06
C LEU A 156 -23.18 11.64 -7.57
N VAL A 157 -24.06 10.82 -6.99
CA VAL A 157 -24.32 9.44 -7.45
C VAL A 157 -24.81 9.41 -8.90
N ARG A 158 -25.62 10.38 -9.32
CA ARG A 158 -26.10 10.45 -10.71
C ARG A 158 -25.03 10.87 -11.69
N ILE A 159 -24.15 11.80 -11.31
CA ILE A 159 -23.00 12.17 -12.12
C ILE A 159 -22.11 10.93 -12.33
N ARG A 160 -21.73 10.23 -11.25
CA ARG A 160 -20.92 8.99 -11.28
C ARG A 160 -21.49 7.88 -12.18
N ARG A 161 -22.81 7.71 -12.19
CA ARG A 161 -23.51 6.66 -12.95
C ARG A 161 -23.74 7.00 -14.42
N THR A 162 -23.32 8.18 -14.87
CA THR A 162 -23.37 8.56 -16.28
C THR A 162 -22.34 7.74 -17.06
N LYS A 163 -22.64 7.45 -18.34
CA LYS A 163 -21.77 6.62 -19.20
C LYS A 163 -20.49 7.32 -19.67
N ALA A 164 -20.31 8.58 -19.33
CA ALA A 164 -19.12 9.34 -19.70
C ALA A 164 -17.89 8.73 -19.02
N SER A 165 -16.80 8.57 -19.77
CA SER A 165 -15.53 8.05 -19.27
C SER A 165 -14.82 9.02 -18.32
N THR A 166 -15.14 10.31 -18.40
CA THR A 166 -14.53 11.39 -17.62
C THR A 166 -15.58 12.39 -17.17
N VAL A 167 -15.33 13.07 -16.04
CA VAL A 167 -16.22 14.16 -15.60
C VAL A 167 -15.89 15.43 -16.36
N GLU A 168 -16.83 15.88 -17.20
CA GLU A 168 -16.75 17.22 -17.78
C GLU A 168 -16.94 18.29 -16.69
N PHE A 169 -16.09 19.32 -16.73
CA PHE A 169 -16.04 20.43 -15.78
C PHE A 169 -15.93 19.99 -14.29
N PRO A 170 -14.78 19.41 -13.86
CA PRO A 170 -14.59 18.88 -12.50
C PRO A 170 -14.83 19.86 -11.35
N ARG A 171 -14.77 21.18 -11.60
CA ARG A 171 -15.17 22.22 -10.64
C ARG A 171 -16.54 21.95 -9.98
N ARG A 172 -17.50 21.36 -10.70
CA ARG A 172 -18.81 21.02 -10.12
C ARG A 172 -18.73 19.93 -9.04
N ILE A 173 -17.75 19.05 -9.11
CA ILE A 173 -17.50 18.01 -8.09
C ILE A 173 -16.90 18.64 -6.84
N LEU A 174 -15.93 19.54 -6.99
CA LEU A 174 -15.42 20.36 -5.89
C LEU A 174 -16.57 21.04 -5.14
N GLU A 175 -17.41 21.78 -5.85
CA GLU A 175 -18.52 22.51 -5.23
C GLU A 175 -19.52 21.57 -4.53
N LEU A 176 -19.78 20.38 -5.09
CA LEU A 176 -20.63 19.37 -4.45
C LEU A 176 -19.99 18.82 -3.17
N TYR A 177 -18.70 18.53 -3.15
CA TYR A 177 -17.99 18.09 -1.94
C TYR A 177 -18.05 19.14 -0.84
N LEU A 178 -17.78 20.40 -1.19
CA LEU A 178 -17.86 21.51 -0.23
C LEU A 178 -19.30 21.71 0.27
N ARG A 179 -20.31 21.53 -0.59
CA ARG A 179 -21.71 21.62 -0.17
C ARG A 179 -22.11 20.47 0.74
N ILE A 180 -21.64 19.25 0.47
CA ILE A 180 -21.85 18.07 1.32
C ILE A 180 -21.19 18.28 2.69
N GLN A 181 -19.97 18.85 2.73
CA GLN A 181 -19.30 19.21 3.99
C GLN A 181 -20.16 20.16 4.82
N ALA A 182 -20.62 21.26 4.22
CA ALA A 182 -21.46 22.25 4.91
C ALA A 182 -22.76 21.61 5.45
N GLU A 183 -23.40 20.73 4.69
CA GLU A 183 -24.60 20.00 5.16
C GLU A 183 -24.31 19.03 6.31
N CYS A 184 -23.10 18.47 6.39
CA CYS A 184 -22.68 17.67 7.53
C CYS A 184 -22.46 18.54 8.77
N GLU A 185 -21.85 19.71 8.63
CA GLU A 185 -21.56 20.65 9.71
C GLU A 185 -22.84 21.29 10.28
N ASP A 186 -23.78 21.66 9.40
CA ASP A 186 -25.08 22.24 9.77
C ASP A 186 -26.06 21.19 10.33
N SER A 187 -25.72 19.91 10.27
CA SER A 187 -26.56 18.82 10.77
C SER A 187 -26.72 18.88 12.29
N LYS A 188 -27.91 18.50 12.77
CA LYS A 188 -28.16 18.28 14.21
C LYS A 188 -27.32 17.14 14.79
N ASP A 189 -26.92 16.20 13.94
CA ASP A 189 -26.03 15.10 14.28
C ASP A 189 -24.94 14.99 13.20
N PRO A 190 -23.84 15.76 13.34
CA PRO A 190 -22.74 15.74 12.39
C PRO A 190 -22.10 14.36 12.26
N ALA A 191 -21.99 13.60 13.35
CA ALA A 191 -21.35 12.29 13.34
C ALA A 191 -22.15 11.28 12.49
N ALA A 192 -23.48 11.25 12.64
CA ALA A 192 -24.34 10.41 11.81
C ALA A 192 -24.33 10.83 10.34
N SER A 193 -24.36 12.14 10.06
CA SER A 193 -24.26 12.67 8.69
C SER A 193 -22.94 12.28 8.03
N GLN A 194 -21.81 12.48 8.70
CA GLN A 194 -20.50 12.10 8.17
C GLN A 194 -20.39 10.58 7.96
N GLN A 195 -20.94 9.76 8.87
CA GLN A 195 -20.96 8.31 8.67
C GLN A 195 -21.78 7.90 7.44
N LYS A 196 -22.93 8.55 7.22
CA LYS A 196 -23.74 8.33 6.02
C LYS A 196 -22.98 8.73 4.75
N VAL A 197 -22.25 9.85 4.76
CA VAL A 197 -21.40 10.27 3.65
C VAL A 197 -20.34 9.21 3.38
N ARG A 198 -19.57 8.77 4.37
CA ARG A 198 -18.56 7.72 4.22
C ARG A 198 -19.12 6.43 3.63
N ASN A 199 -20.24 5.94 4.17
CA ASN A 199 -20.89 4.72 3.66
C ASN A 199 -21.34 4.86 2.21
N THR A 200 -21.81 6.05 1.83
CA THR A 200 -22.27 6.33 0.47
C THR A 200 -21.09 6.47 -0.50
N PHE A 201 -20.01 7.13 -0.08
CA PHE A 201 -18.79 7.29 -0.86
C PHE A 201 -18.11 5.95 -1.15
N GLU A 202 -18.07 5.07 -0.15
CA GLU A 202 -17.56 3.71 -0.31
C GLU A 202 -18.44 2.90 -1.27
N LYS A 203 -19.74 2.81 -0.97
CA LYS A 203 -20.68 1.98 -1.73
C LYS A 203 -20.83 2.40 -3.20
N GLU A 204 -20.83 3.71 -3.46
CA GLU A 204 -21.12 4.26 -4.79
C GLU A 204 -19.85 4.76 -5.51
N GLN A 205 -18.66 4.56 -4.93
CA GLN A 205 -17.36 4.97 -5.47
C GLN A 205 -17.33 6.46 -5.84
N LEU A 206 -17.55 7.32 -4.83
CA LEU A 206 -17.78 8.75 -5.05
C LEU A 206 -16.55 9.62 -4.80
N VAL A 207 -15.36 9.04 -4.64
CA VAL A 207 -14.12 9.83 -4.64
C VAL A 207 -13.65 10.01 -6.08
N TYR A 208 -13.54 11.24 -6.56
CA TYR A 208 -13.08 11.53 -7.91
C TYR A 208 -11.59 11.89 -7.88
N VAL A 209 -10.75 10.97 -8.33
CA VAL A 209 -9.32 11.19 -8.56
C VAL A 209 -9.13 11.28 -10.06
N HIS A 210 -9.07 12.51 -10.60
CA HIS A 210 -9.15 12.76 -12.04
C HIS A 210 -8.27 11.78 -12.85
N PRO A 211 -8.81 11.10 -13.89
CA PRO A 211 -10.19 11.14 -14.38
C PRO A 211 -11.08 9.99 -13.83
N ILE A 212 -10.65 9.29 -12.78
CA ILE A 212 -11.21 8.02 -12.33
C ILE A 212 -12.01 8.21 -11.03
N TRP A 213 -13.13 7.50 -10.93
CA TRP A 213 -13.87 7.38 -9.69
C TRP A 213 -13.41 6.16 -8.88
N ARG A 214 -13.22 6.34 -7.58
CA ARG A 214 -12.68 5.33 -6.67
C ARG A 214 -13.59 5.15 -5.44
N PRO A 215 -13.67 3.93 -4.87
CA PRO A 215 -14.17 3.75 -3.51
C PRO A 215 -13.27 4.45 -2.51
N LEU A 216 -13.81 4.72 -1.32
CA LEU A 216 -13.09 5.47 -0.28
C LEU A 216 -11.89 4.65 0.24
N SER A 217 -12.00 3.33 0.30
CA SER A 217 -10.94 2.41 0.73
C SER A 217 -9.69 2.40 -0.16
N GLU A 218 -9.84 2.75 -1.44
CA GLU A 218 -8.75 2.81 -2.44
C GLU A 218 -8.08 4.19 -2.49
N CYS A 219 -8.40 5.10 -1.56
CA CYS A 219 -7.87 6.46 -1.56
C CYS A 219 -6.93 6.73 -0.39
N LEU A 220 -5.95 7.59 -0.64
CA LEU A 220 -5.08 8.21 0.37
C LEU A 220 -5.26 9.72 0.33
N LEU A 221 -4.96 10.40 1.43
CA LEU A 221 -4.97 11.87 1.45
C LEU A 221 -3.88 12.42 0.51
N GLU A 222 -2.62 12.04 0.75
CA GLU A 222 -1.45 12.37 -0.05
C GLU A 222 -0.53 11.15 -0.17
N ASP A 223 0.32 11.17 -1.20
CA ASP A 223 1.37 10.18 -1.38
C ASP A 223 2.72 10.72 -0.89
N THR A 224 2.86 10.88 0.43
CA THR A 224 4.06 11.49 1.05
C THR A 224 5.32 10.64 0.90
N CYS A 225 5.16 9.33 0.65
CA CYS A 225 6.27 8.40 0.53
C CYS A 225 6.44 7.80 -0.87
N GLU A 226 5.66 8.26 -1.86
CA GLU A 226 5.69 7.77 -3.25
C GLU A 226 5.37 6.27 -3.36
N ILE A 227 4.44 5.77 -2.53
CA ILE A 227 4.05 4.36 -2.44
C ILE A 227 2.61 4.11 -2.88
N SER A 228 1.91 5.11 -3.41
CA SER A 228 0.50 4.96 -3.79
C SER A 228 0.30 3.89 -4.87
N SER A 229 1.21 3.80 -5.84
CA SER A 229 1.25 2.74 -6.85
C SER A 229 1.35 1.36 -6.21
N THR A 230 2.29 1.19 -5.29
CA THR A 230 2.62 -0.08 -4.64
C THR A 230 1.56 -0.52 -3.65
N LEU A 231 0.80 0.42 -3.08
CA LEU A 231 -0.37 0.13 -2.25
C LEU A 231 -1.67 -0.05 -3.04
N SER A 232 -1.65 0.09 -4.37
CA SER A 232 -2.86 0.15 -5.22
C SER A 232 -3.88 1.18 -4.74
N LYS A 233 -3.41 2.29 -4.17
CA LYS A 233 -4.23 3.41 -3.68
C LYS A 233 -4.00 4.67 -4.49
N SER A 234 -4.99 5.56 -4.53
CA SER A 234 -4.93 6.81 -5.28
C SER A 234 -4.92 8.02 -4.32
N PRO A 235 -3.90 8.90 -4.37
CA PRO A 235 -3.89 10.09 -3.55
C PRO A 235 -4.92 11.11 -4.08
N VAL A 236 -5.64 11.79 -3.18
CA VAL A 236 -6.60 12.83 -3.56
C VAL A 236 -5.96 14.23 -3.66
N PHE A 237 -4.74 14.38 -3.14
CA PHE A 237 -3.90 15.56 -3.33
C PHE A 237 -2.57 15.20 -4.02
N PRO A 238 -1.99 16.13 -4.82
CA PRO A 238 -2.49 17.47 -5.12
C PRO A 238 -3.74 17.45 -6.01
N VAL A 239 -4.65 18.40 -5.79
CA VAL A 239 -5.85 18.51 -6.63
C VAL A 239 -5.45 19.00 -8.03
N PRO A 240 -5.91 18.33 -9.09
CA PRO A 240 -5.66 18.74 -10.47
C PRO A 240 -6.08 20.19 -10.77
N SER A 241 -5.32 20.88 -11.64
CA SER A 241 -5.53 22.29 -11.94
C SER A 241 -6.85 22.59 -12.68
N ASP A 242 -7.43 21.60 -13.36
CA ASP A 242 -8.71 21.67 -14.05
C ASP A 242 -9.93 21.74 -13.11
N TRP A 243 -9.72 21.54 -11.79
CA TRP A 243 -10.74 21.82 -10.78
C TRP A 243 -10.93 23.33 -10.53
N ASP A 244 -9.96 24.16 -10.95
CA ASP A 244 -9.98 25.62 -10.80
C ASP A 244 -10.22 26.05 -9.33
N ALA A 245 -9.66 25.30 -8.39
CA ALA A 245 -9.85 25.51 -6.95
C ALA A 245 -9.01 26.70 -6.44
N SER A 246 -9.66 27.63 -5.75
CA SER A 246 -8.96 28.68 -5.00
C SER A 246 -8.25 28.11 -3.77
N LYS A 247 -7.30 28.86 -3.20
CA LYS A 247 -6.57 28.44 -1.99
C LYS A 247 -7.50 28.15 -0.80
N SER A 248 -8.55 28.95 -0.61
CA SER A 248 -9.53 28.73 0.47
C SER A 248 -10.37 27.47 0.21
N GLU A 249 -10.77 27.22 -1.04
CA GLU A 249 -11.50 26.00 -1.40
C GLU A 249 -10.64 24.74 -1.19
N LEU A 250 -9.33 24.81 -1.44
CA LEU A 250 -8.41 23.70 -1.15
C LEU A 250 -8.30 23.39 0.35
N VAL A 251 -8.37 24.41 1.21
CA VAL A 251 -8.40 24.21 2.67
C VAL A 251 -9.69 23.51 3.09
N SER A 252 -10.85 24.01 2.64
CA SER A 252 -12.14 23.38 2.96
C SER A 252 -12.28 21.98 2.35
N LEU A 253 -11.71 21.74 1.18
CA LEU A 253 -11.68 20.40 0.57
C LEU A 253 -10.79 19.45 1.37
N ARG A 254 -9.66 19.91 1.89
CA ARG A 254 -8.82 19.13 2.80
C ARG A 254 -9.60 18.76 4.06
N GLU A 255 -10.32 19.72 4.66
CA GLU A 255 -11.18 19.45 5.82
C GLU A 255 -12.26 18.42 5.50
N PHE A 256 -12.88 18.48 4.32
CA PHE A 256 -13.82 17.45 3.87
C PHE A 256 -13.18 16.06 3.81
N TYR A 257 -12.00 15.94 3.20
CA TYR A 257 -11.29 14.67 3.11
C TYR A 257 -10.86 14.13 4.49
N THR A 258 -10.33 14.98 5.37
CA THR A 258 -9.79 14.54 6.66
C THR A 258 -10.86 14.37 7.74
N GLN A 259 -11.83 15.26 7.84
CA GLN A 259 -12.82 15.27 8.93
C GLN A 259 -14.05 14.45 8.58
N THR A 260 -14.61 14.66 7.38
CA THR A 260 -15.82 13.96 6.95
C THR A 260 -15.51 12.58 6.39
N LEU A 261 -14.58 12.48 5.43
CA LEU A 261 -14.23 11.20 4.80
C LEU A 261 -13.22 10.39 5.61
N ARG A 262 -12.47 11.01 6.53
CA ARG A 262 -11.41 10.36 7.34
C ARG A 262 -10.31 9.72 6.50
N LEU A 263 -10.01 10.30 5.35
CA LEU A 263 -8.82 9.94 4.59
C LEU A 263 -7.57 10.33 5.37
N GLN A 264 -6.59 9.45 5.33
CA GLN A 264 -5.29 9.63 5.95
C GLN A 264 -4.19 9.34 4.92
N ASN A 265 -2.97 9.77 5.23
CA ASN A 265 -1.79 9.30 4.51
C ASN A 265 -1.56 7.82 4.84
N ALA A 266 -0.76 7.15 4.01
CA ALA A 266 -0.31 5.80 4.33
C ALA A 266 0.45 5.83 5.66
N SER A 267 0.09 4.93 6.57
CA SER A 267 0.80 4.71 7.83
C SER A 267 1.69 3.49 7.73
N TYR A 268 2.63 3.32 8.67
CA TYR A 268 3.44 2.10 8.75
C TYR A 268 2.57 0.84 8.84
N ARG A 269 1.42 0.90 9.54
CA ARG A 269 0.44 -0.20 9.61
C ARG A 269 -0.18 -0.54 8.26
N THR A 270 -0.37 0.46 7.40
CA THR A 270 -0.86 0.23 6.02
C THR A 270 0.16 -0.58 5.22
N ILE A 271 1.44 -0.27 5.38
CA ILE A 271 2.53 -1.01 4.71
C ILE A 271 2.66 -2.42 5.28
N LEU A 272 2.62 -2.57 6.61
CA LEU A 272 2.65 -3.87 7.26
C LEU A 272 1.50 -4.77 6.80
N ASP A 273 0.28 -4.24 6.71
CA ASP A 273 -0.88 -4.99 6.21
C ASP A 273 -0.64 -5.56 4.80
N VAL A 274 -0.01 -4.79 3.91
CA VAL A 274 0.32 -5.23 2.54
C VAL A 274 1.41 -6.31 2.57
N LEU A 275 2.49 -6.10 3.32
CA LEU A 275 3.58 -7.08 3.44
C LEU A 275 3.11 -8.40 4.07
N GLU A 276 2.26 -8.35 5.09
CA GLU A 276 1.73 -9.51 5.80
C GLU A 276 0.77 -10.33 4.94
N LYS A 277 -0.15 -9.66 4.24
CA LYS A 277 -1.12 -10.31 3.36
C LYS A 277 -0.53 -10.68 2.00
N ARG A 278 0.64 -10.13 1.68
CA ARG A 278 1.27 -10.19 0.34
C ARG A 278 0.29 -9.71 -0.73
N ASP A 279 -0.39 -8.61 -0.42
CA ASP A 279 -1.48 -8.06 -1.21
C ASP A 279 -0.93 -7.27 -2.41
N PHE A 280 -0.31 -8.01 -3.32
CA PHE A 280 0.21 -7.51 -4.59
C PHE A 280 -0.67 -8.00 -5.74
N ASP A 281 -0.62 -7.30 -6.88
CA ASP A 281 -1.40 -7.65 -8.07
C ASP A 281 -1.08 -9.06 -8.62
N ALA A 282 0.15 -9.55 -8.37
CA ALA A 282 0.63 -10.87 -8.74
C ALA A 282 1.58 -11.44 -7.67
N GLU A 283 1.90 -12.73 -7.77
CA GLU A 283 2.95 -13.34 -6.94
C GLU A 283 4.29 -12.66 -7.23
N LEU A 284 4.98 -12.21 -6.17
CA LEU A 284 6.21 -11.43 -6.30
C LEU A 284 7.30 -12.26 -6.96
N ASP A 285 7.83 -11.77 -8.08
CA ASP A 285 8.98 -12.35 -8.75
C ASP A 285 10.29 -11.61 -8.37
N PRO A 286 11.47 -12.19 -8.66
CA PRO A 286 12.74 -11.50 -8.37
C PRO A 286 12.93 -10.15 -9.08
N ALA A 287 12.29 -9.94 -10.23
CA ALA A 287 12.34 -8.68 -10.97
C ALA A 287 11.48 -7.59 -10.31
N ASP A 288 10.48 -7.99 -9.52
CA ASP A 288 9.51 -7.14 -8.82
C ASP A 288 9.91 -6.82 -7.36
N LEU A 289 11.09 -7.25 -6.88
CA LEU A 289 11.59 -6.92 -5.54
C LEU A 289 11.69 -5.41 -5.26
N TRP A 290 11.70 -4.58 -6.30
CA TRP A 290 11.64 -3.12 -6.16
C TRP A 290 10.36 -2.66 -5.43
N LEU A 291 9.24 -3.38 -5.56
CA LEU A 291 8.00 -3.07 -4.82
C LEU A 291 8.23 -3.14 -3.30
N THR A 292 8.92 -4.18 -2.84
CA THR A 292 9.25 -4.33 -1.42
C THR A 292 10.31 -3.33 -0.97
N ASP A 293 11.29 -2.99 -1.84
CA ASP A 293 12.26 -1.93 -1.56
C ASP A 293 11.56 -0.58 -1.33
N GLU A 294 10.59 -0.20 -2.16
CA GLU A 294 9.79 1.02 -1.97
C GLU A 294 9.04 1.03 -0.64
N LEU A 295 8.43 -0.10 -0.26
CA LEU A 295 7.73 -0.23 1.02
C LEU A 295 8.69 -0.09 2.21
N TYR A 296 9.87 -0.73 2.16
CA TYR A 296 10.86 -0.61 3.23
C TYR A 296 11.47 0.79 3.31
N ARG A 297 11.71 1.46 2.18
CA ARG A 297 12.13 2.87 2.14
C ARG A 297 11.08 3.80 2.73
N ALA A 298 9.81 3.55 2.47
CA ALA A 298 8.74 4.30 3.08
C ALA A 298 8.70 4.09 4.60
N LEU A 299 8.90 2.85 5.08
CA LEU A 299 9.04 2.58 6.51
C LEU A 299 10.26 3.27 7.12
N ASP A 300 11.39 3.29 6.42
CA ASP A 300 12.61 3.98 6.87
C ASP A 300 12.42 5.49 7.00
N LYS A 301 11.66 6.11 6.08
CA LYS A 301 11.24 7.51 6.21
C LYS A 301 10.29 7.70 7.39
N MET A 302 9.26 6.87 7.50
CA MET A 302 8.21 7.00 8.52
C MET A 302 8.74 6.79 9.95
N ARG A 303 9.71 5.89 10.15
CA ARG A 303 10.24 5.58 11.50
C ARG A 303 10.83 6.78 12.22
N LEU A 304 11.26 7.82 11.49
CA LEU A 304 11.85 9.03 12.08
C LEU A 304 10.84 9.81 12.94
N ASP A 305 9.55 9.67 12.63
CA ASP A 305 8.46 10.39 13.31
C ASP A 305 7.57 9.47 14.17
N LEU A 306 7.93 8.18 14.32
CA LEU A 306 7.13 7.24 15.10
C LEU A 306 7.22 7.50 16.60
N SER A 307 6.11 7.25 17.30
CA SER A 307 6.11 7.17 18.76
C SER A 307 6.95 5.95 19.22
N PRO A 308 7.46 5.93 20.47
CA PRO A 308 8.18 4.78 21.00
C PRO A 308 7.37 3.47 20.94
N ASP A 309 6.06 3.54 21.18
CA ASP A 309 5.17 2.39 21.13
C ASP A 309 4.96 1.89 19.70
N ASP A 310 4.75 2.80 18.74
CA ASP A 310 4.61 2.44 17.33
C ASP A 310 5.93 1.91 16.74
N ALA A 311 7.06 2.44 17.17
CA ALA A 311 8.38 1.94 16.78
C ALA A 311 8.61 0.52 17.33
N ALA A 312 8.19 0.25 18.57
CA ALA A 312 8.25 -1.09 19.16
C ALA A 312 7.32 -2.08 18.44
N ASP A 313 6.10 -1.65 18.08
CA ASP A 313 5.15 -2.43 17.29
C ASP A 313 5.73 -2.80 15.91
N LEU A 314 6.34 -1.83 15.23
CA LEU A 314 7.02 -2.06 13.94
C LEU A 314 8.19 -3.04 14.07
N LYS A 315 9.06 -2.88 15.07
CA LYS A 315 10.17 -3.82 15.32
C LYS A 315 9.65 -5.23 15.59
N LEU A 316 8.61 -5.35 16.41
CA LEU A 316 8.01 -6.65 16.76
C LEU A 316 7.44 -7.35 15.53
N ALA A 317 6.78 -6.61 14.64
CA ALA A 317 6.26 -7.16 13.38
C ALA A 317 7.36 -7.78 12.52
N PHE A 318 8.51 -7.11 12.35
CA PHE A 318 9.65 -7.65 11.60
C PHE A 318 10.34 -8.83 12.29
N ALA A 319 10.33 -8.86 13.62
CA ALA A 319 10.89 -9.97 14.39
C ALA A 319 10.03 -11.24 14.31
N GLU A 320 8.70 -11.11 14.37
CA GLU A 320 7.79 -12.25 14.47
C GLU A 320 7.25 -12.73 13.11
N LYS A 321 7.12 -11.83 12.13
CA LYS A 321 6.45 -12.11 10.86
C LYS A 321 7.45 -12.21 9.71
N ALA A 322 7.16 -13.12 8.78
CA ALA A 322 7.94 -13.29 7.56
C ALA A 322 7.57 -12.21 6.52
N ILE A 323 8.01 -10.97 6.75
CA ILE A 323 7.67 -9.78 5.96
C ILE A 323 8.86 -9.14 5.25
N ILE A 324 10.04 -9.77 5.27
CA ILE A 324 11.24 -9.38 4.53
C ILE A 324 11.35 -10.26 3.28
N ALA A 325 11.22 -9.67 2.09
CA ALA A 325 11.41 -10.39 0.83
C ALA A 325 12.88 -10.38 0.42
N ILE A 326 13.43 -11.49 -0.06
CA ILE A 326 14.73 -11.54 -0.76
C ILE A 326 14.67 -12.53 -1.92
N ALA A 327 15.59 -12.43 -2.87
CA ALA A 327 15.70 -13.38 -3.98
C ALA A 327 17.15 -13.88 -4.11
N PRO A 328 17.56 -14.89 -3.32
CA PRO A 328 18.91 -15.47 -3.42
C PRO A 328 19.14 -16.26 -4.73
N GLY A 329 18.09 -16.43 -5.55
CA GLY A 329 18.11 -17.15 -6.83
C GLY A 329 16.89 -16.81 -7.67
N GLU A 330 16.26 -17.84 -8.27
CA GLU A 330 15.12 -17.65 -9.20
C GLU A 330 13.76 -17.45 -8.53
N ALA A 331 13.68 -17.51 -7.19
CA ALA A 331 12.44 -17.35 -6.45
C ALA A 331 12.58 -16.35 -5.30
N VAL A 332 11.50 -15.62 -5.03
CA VAL A 332 11.39 -14.76 -3.85
C VAL A 332 11.07 -15.63 -2.63
N ILE A 333 11.80 -15.40 -1.55
CA ILE A 333 11.51 -15.98 -0.23
C ILE A 333 11.21 -14.87 0.76
N TRP A 334 10.35 -15.18 1.73
CA TRP A 334 9.89 -14.27 2.77
C TRP A 334 10.42 -14.72 4.12
N LEU A 335 11.10 -13.81 4.82
CA LEU A 335 11.83 -14.07 6.05
C LEU A 335 11.45 -13.05 7.13
N ASN A 336 11.73 -13.39 8.38
CA ASN A 336 11.73 -12.43 9.48
C ASN A 336 13.14 -11.83 9.65
N ALA A 337 13.28 -10.87 10.55
CA ALA A 337 14.56 -10.21 10.84
C ALA A 337 15.63 -11.16 11.41
N ALA A 338 15.24 -12.17 12.18
CA ALA A 338 16.16 -13.13 12.79
C ALA A 338 16.79 -14.11 11.78
N ASP A 339 16.08 -14.39 10.70
CA ASP A 339 16.53 -15.25 9.60
C ASP A 339 17.39 -14.51 8.56
N CYS A 340 17.60 -13.21 8.76
CA CYS A 340 18.37 -12.33 7.87
C CYS A 340 19.71 -11.94 8.49
N THR A 341 20.67 -11.56 7.66
CA THR A 341 21.94 -10.96 8.13
C THR A 341 22.36 -9.86 7.17
N TRP A 342 22.99 -8.80 7.68
CA TRP A 342 23.65 -7.80 6.87
C TRP A 342 25.13 -8.19 6.70
N SER A 343 25.48 -8.81 5.57
CA SER A 343 26.80 -9.42 5.32
C SER A 343 27.46 -8.97 4.01
N PRO A 344 27.71 -7.66 3.82
CA PRO A 344 28.24 -7.12 2.58
C PRO A 344 29.54 -7.80 2.13
N LYS A 345 29.58 -8.12 0.83
CA LYS A 345 30.70 -8.81 0.14
C LYS A 345 31.03 -10.21 0.66
N LEU A 346 30.12 -10.85 1.40
CA LEU A 346 30.25 -12.24 1.80
C LEU A 346 29.40 -13.13 0.87
N GLU A 347 30.06 -13.80 -0.08
CA GLU A 347 29.39 -14.61 -1.09
C GLU A 347 29.10 -16.03 -0.58
N SER A 348 28.02 -16.18 0.20
CA SER A 348 27.50 -17.49 0.60
C SER A 348 26.02 -17.65 0.26
N PRO A 349 25.61 -18.78 -0.33
CA PRO A 349 24.20 -19.10 -0.55
C PRO A 349 23.45 -19.45 0.75
N GLU A 350 24.18 -19.76 1.84
CA GLU A 350 23.60 -20.10 3.14
C GLU A 350 23.24 -18.84 3.95
N ILE A 351 23.72 -17.67 3.52
CA ILE A 351 23.51 -16.40 4.21
C ILE A 351 22.46 -15.59 3.44
N ASN A 352 21.34 -15.31 4.11
CA ASN A 352 20.29 -14.41 3.65
C ASN A 352 20.74 -12.96 3.80
N ASP A 353 21.61 -12.51 2.89
CA ASP A 353 22.27 -11.20 2.96
C ASP A 353 21.38 -10.07 2.43
N LEU A 354 20.88 -9.21 3.34
CA LEU A 354 20.07 -8.06 2.98
C LEU A 354 20.83 -6.98 2.22
N SER A 355 22.15 -6.88 2.40
CA SER A 355 22.95 -5.83 1.76
C SER A 355 23.02 -5.98 0.24
N LYS A 356 22.75 -7.18 -0.29
CA LYS A 356 22.65 -7.45 -1.74
C LYS A 356 21.36 -6.91 -2.35
N HIS A 357 20.26 -6.96 -1.61
CA HIS A 357 18.93 -6.60 -2.10
C HIS A 357 18.57 -5.15 -1.75
N TYR A 358 19.01 -4.68 -0.59
CA TYR A 358 18.60 -3.41 0.01
C TYR A 358 19.80 -2.58 0.52
N PRO A 359 20.83 -2.31 -0.32
CA PRO A 359 22.08 -1.69 0.13
C PRO A 359 21.90 -0.31 0.78
N GLU A 360 20.85 0.43 0.41
CA GLU A 360 20.57 1.77 0.95
C GLU A 360 19.80 1.76 2.27
N LEU A 361 19.33 0.59 2.73
CA LEU A 361 18.50 0.43 3.92
C LEU A 361 19.28 -0.11 5.12
N HIS A 362 20.59 0.12 5.18
CA HIS A 362 21.44 -0.26 6.32
C HIS A 362 20.87 0.25 7.65
N ASP A 363 20.55 1.54 7.71
CA ASP A 363 20.06 2.16 8.94
C ASP A 363 18.70 1.59 9.36
N PHE A 364 17.86 1.24 8.39
CA PHE A 364 16.58 0.59 8.67
C PHE A 364 16.77 -0.82 9.24
N PHE A 365 17.48 -1.68 8.52
CA PHE A 365 17.60 -3.09 8.90
C PHE A 365 18.53 -3.30 10.10
N VAL A 366 19.71 -2.69 10.10
CA VAL A 366 20.71 -2.91 11.14
C VAL A 366 20.44 -2.03 12.36
N ASN A 367 20.38 -0.71 12.18
CA ASN A 367 20.32 0.22 13.31
C ASN A 367 18.93 0.31 13.94
N PHE A 368 17.86 0.16 13.14
CA PHE A 368 16.50 0.23 13.64
C PHE A 368 15.88 -1.15 13.92
N LEU A 369 15.97 -2.12 13.02
CA LEU A 369 15.40 -3.46 13.23
C LEU A 369 16.32 -4.44 13.96
N ASP A 370 17.54 -4.03 14.30
CA ASP A 370 18.53 -4.85 15.03
C ASP A 370 18.90 -6.15 14.27
N VAL A 371 18.86 -6.14 12.94
CA VAL A 371 19.34 -7.26 12.11
C VAL A 371 20.83 -7.48 12.34
N LYS A 372 21.24 -8.75 12.51
CA LYS A 372 22.63 -9.13 12.75
C LYS A 372 23.54 -8.62 11.63
N GLN A 373 24.62 -7.93 11.98
CA GLN A 373 25.65 -7.46 11.04
C GLN A 373 26.89 -8.36 11.07
N ASN A 374 27.48 -8.60 9.90
CA ASN A 374 28.73 -9.33 9.73
C ASN A 374 29.64 -8.69 8.66
N ASP A 375 30.67 -7.96 9.10
CA ASP A 375 31.59 -7.25 8.21
C ASP A 375 32.74 -8.11 7.67
N SER A 376 32.68 -9.44 7.83
CA SER A 376 33.79 -10.34 7.45
C SER A 376 34.15 -10.23 5.96
N GLY A 377 33.14 -10.15 5.09
CA GLY A 377 33.33 -9.95 3.64
C GLY A 377 33.99 -8.60 3.32
N LEU A 378 33.51 -7.52 3.93
CA LEU A 378 34.10 -6.17 3.79
C LEU A 378 35.54 -6.12 4.27
N ILE A 379 35.86 -6.70 5.42
CA ILE A 379 37.21 -6.71 5.98
C ILE A 379 38.16 -7.48 5.05
N PHE A 380 37.72 -8.63 4.54
CA PHE A 380 38.49 -9.39 3.57
C PHE A 380 38.70 -8.61 2.26
N ASP A 381 37.65 -8.01 1.71
CA ASP A 381 37.76 -7.23 0.48
C ASP A 381 38.63 -5.97 0.66
N THR A 382 38.56 -5.31 1.83
CA THR A 382 39.43 -4.17 2.15
C THR A 382 40.89 -4.60 2.19
N LEU A 383 41.18 -5.76 2.78
CA LEU A 383 42.54 -6.33 2.75
C LEU A 383 43.01 -6.57 1.31
N MET A 384 42.15 -7.13 0.46
CA MET A 384 42.50 -7.41 -0.94
C MET A 384 42.83 -6.16 -1.75
N ASN A 385 42.33 -5.00 -1.33
CA ASN A 385 42.54 -3.72 -2.00
C ASN A 385 43.57 -2.82 -1.29
N VAL A 386 44.20 -3.29 -0.20
CA VAL A 386 45.09 -2.47 0.65
C VAL A 386 46.31 -1.91 -0.10
N SER A 387 46.78 -2.61 -1.13
CA SER A 387 47.90 -2.14 -1.97
C SER A 387 47.58 -0.89 -2.79
N SER A 388 46.29 -0.59 -2.97
CA SER A 388 45.83 0.60 -3.71
C SER A 388 45.88 1.88 -2.88
N LEU A 389 46.09 1.76 -1.55
CA LEU A 389 46.30 2.91 -0.68
C LEU A 389 47.66 3.57 -0.96
N SER A 390 47.78 4.85 -0.63
CA SER A 390 49.04 5.60 -0.75
C SER A 390 50.18 4.85 -0.04
N PRO A 391 51.36 4.72 -0.66
CA PRO A 391 52.51 4.04 -0.06
C PRO A 391 53.09 4.87 1.09
N ASP A 392 52.51 4.74 2.28
CA ASP A 392 52.97 5.35 3.52
C ASP A 392 52.88 4.37 4.70
N CYS A 393 53.34 4.79 5.88
CA CYS A 393 53.27 3.98 7.09
C CYS A 393 51.82 3.62 7.50
N SER A 394 50.82 4.42 7.09
CA SER A 394 49.42 4.15 7.41
C SER A 394 48.89 2.95 6.64
N ARG A 395 49.22 2.83 5.34
CA ARG A 395 48.89 1.65 4.54
C ARG A 395 49.43 0.37 5.16
N ASP A 396 50.70 0.36 5.52
CA ASP A 396 51.34 -0.85 6.02
C ASP A 396 50.74 -1.26 7.38
N ASN A 397 50.45 -0.28 8.26
CA ASN A 397 49.74 -0.53 9.51
C ASN A 397 48.31 -1.05 9.29
N THR A 398 47.62 -0.53 8.28
CA THR A 398 46.29 -1.00 7.88
C THR A 398 46.34 -2.44 7.40
N ALA A 399 47.31 -2.79 6.55
CA ALA A 399 47.53 -4.17 6.11
C ALA A 399 47.79 -5.11 7.29
N ARG A 400 48.64 -4.71 8.26
CA ARG A 400 48.90 -5.50 9.47
C ARG A 400 47.62 -5.76 10.27
N GLY A 401 46.84 -4.72 10.53
CA GLY A 401 45.58 -4.82 11.26
C GLY A 401 44.55 -5.70 10.55
N LEU A 402 44.39 -5.54 9.24
CA LEU A 402 43.46 -6.31 8.43
C LEU A 402 43.85 -7.80 8.34
N LEU A 403 45.14 -8.12 8.22
CA LEU A 403 45.62 -9.51 8.25
C LEU A 403 45.24 -10.21 9.55
N VAL A 404 45.43 -9.54 10.70
CA VAL A 404 45.01 -10.07 12.00
C VAL A 404 43.50 -10.24 12.06
N ALA A 405 42.74 -9.24 11.61
CA ALA A 405 41.28 -9.27 11.63
C ALA A 405 40.69 -10.37 10.73
N VAL A 406 41.29 -10.63 9.56
CA VAL A 406 40.90 -11.75 8.68
C VAL A 406 41.29 -13.08 9.34
N SER A 407 42.49 -13.20 9.91
CA SER A 407 42.94 -14.43 10.58
C SER A 407 41.98 -14.91 11.68
N GLN A 408 41.42 -13.99 12.46
CA GLN A 408 40.42 -14.31 13.48
C GLN A 408 39.10 -14.84 12.91
N ARG A 409 38.79 -14.55 11.65
CA ARG A 409 37.55 -14.94 10.95
C ARG A 409 37.70 -16.21 10.11
N ILE A 410 38.93 -16.61 9.79
CA ILE A 410 39.21 -17.82 9.00
C ILE A 410 38.53 -19.08 9.54
N PRO A 411 38.48 -19.36 10.87
CA PRO A 411 37.83 -20.58 11.36
C PRO A 411 36.36 -20.70 10.97
N GLU A 412 35.65 -19.58 10.86
CA GLU A 412 34.22 -19.55 10.53
C GLU A 412 34.00 -19.36 9.02
N PHE A 413 34.71 -18.41 8.40
CA PHE A 413 34.43 -17.94 7.02
C PHE A 413 35.49 -18.32 5.99
N GLY A 414 36.55 -19.03 6.38
CA GLY A 414 37.66 -19.37 5.48
C GLY A 414 37.27 -20.22 4.27
N HIS A 415 36.14 -20.93 4.32
CA HIS A 415 35.60 -21.68 3.19
C HIS A 415 34.88 -20.80 2.16
N ILE A 416 34.50 -19.56 2.53
CA ILE A 416 33.81 -18.58 1.70
C ILE A 416 34.81 -17.64 1.03
N PHE A 417 35.92 -17.31 1.71
CA PHE A 417 36.91 -16.38 1.19
C PHE A 417 37.65 -16.90 -0.04
N ASP A 418 37.82 -16.02 -1.04
CA ASP A 418 38.54 -16.32 -2.27
C ASP A 418 40.06 -16.47 -2.01
N LYS A 419 40.48 -17.71 -1.77
CA LYS A 419 41.87 -18.08 -1.53
C LYS A 419 42.78 -17.79 -2.73
N GLU A 420 42.27 -17.87 -3.96
CA GLU A 420 43.07 -17.61 -5.16
C GLU A 420 43.34 -16.12 -5.34
N ARG A 421 42.35 -15.26 -5.08
CA ARG A 421 42.53 -13.81 -5.04
C ARG A 421 43.50 -13.45 -3.92
N PHE A 422 43.31 -14.00 -2.72
CA PHE A 422 44.21 -13.78 -1.59
C PHE A 422 45.66 -14.11 -1.93
N ALA A 423 45.90 -15.24 -2.60
CA ALA A 423 47.25 -15.68 -2.96
C ALA A 423 47.97 -14.69 -3.91
N ARG A 424 47.22 -14.05 -4.81
CA ARG A 424 47.76 -13.13 -5.84
C ARG A 424 47.85 -11.68 -5.36
N SER A 425 47.12 -11.31 -4.31
CA SER A 425 47.08 -9.93 -3.81
C SER A 425 48.31 -9.57 -2.97
N ASN A 426 48.82 -8.36 -3.18
CA ASN A 426 49.93 -7.79 -2.42
C ASN A 426 49.45 -7.32 -1.03
N VAL A 427 49.35 -8.25 -0.08
CA VAL A 427 48.76 -8.00 1.24
C VAL A 427 49.72 -8.20 2.40
N PHE A 428 50.84 -8.88 2.18
CA PHE A 428 51.81 -9.20 3.23
C PHE A 428 52.86 -8.10 3.34
N PRO A 429 52.94 -7.35 4.46
CA PRO A 429 54.03 -6.42 4.69
C PRO A 429 55.31 -7.21 4.94
N VAL A 430 56.32 -7.01 4.10
CA VAL A 430 57.61 -7.68 4.17
C VAL A 430 58.70 -6.63 4.34
N SER A 431 59.49 -6.78 5.40
CA SER A 431 60.67 -5.98 5.68
C SER A 431 61.82 -6.42 4.77
N THR A 432 62.24 -5.52 3.90
CA THR A 432 63.35 -5.69 2.94
C THR A 432 64.48 -4.69 3.24
N ALA A 433 65.59 -4.77 2.52
CA ALA A 433 66.70 -3.81 2.65
C ALA A 433 66.28 -2.36 2.33
N ASP A 434 65.29 -2.19 1.46
CA ASP A 434 64.80 -0.88 0.99
C ASP A 434 63.60 -0.36 1.80
N GLY A 435 63.17 -1.10 2.82
CA GLY A 435 62.00 -0.79 3.66
C GLY A 435 60.90 -1.84 3.57
N VAL A 436 59.68 -1.46 3.95
CA VAL A 436 58.53 -2.37 3.96
C VAL A 436 57.81 -2.34 2.61
N LEU A 437 57.61 -3.52 2.03
CA LEU A 437 56.88 -3.73 0.78
C LEU A 437 55.71 -4.67 1.00
N LEU A 438 54.55 -4.37 0.40
CA LEU A 438 53.43 -5.29 0.37
C LEU A 438 53.65 -6.33 -0.75
N CYS A 439 53.72 -7.59 -0.36
CA CYS A 439 54.04 -8.70 -1.23
C CYS A 439 52.86 -9.68 -1.35
N ALA A 440 52.77 -10.37 -2.48
CA ALA A 440 51.88 -11.50 -2.67
C ALA A 440 52.43 -12.76 -2.01
N SER A 441 51.55 -13.73 -1.75
CA SER A 441 51.96 -15.04 -1.20
C SER A 441 52.95 -15.79 -2.10
N THR A 442 52.93 -15.50 -3.40
CA THR A 442 53.83 -16.10 -4.41
C THR A 442 55.26 -15.57 -4.33
N MET A 443 55.49 -14.43 -3.67
CA MET A 443 56.85 -13.92 -3.45
C MET A 443 57.54 -14.69 -2.33
N GLU A 444 58.86 -14.82 -2.40
CA GLU A 444 59.65 -15.46 -1.33
C GLU A 444 59.86 -14.48 -0.16
N PHE A 445 59.45 -14.92 1.03
CA PHE A 445 59.72 -14.28 2.32
C PHE A 445 59.60 -15.33 3.44
N SER A 446 60.23 -15.06 4.58
CA SER A 446 60.21 -15.94 5.76
C SER A 446 59.39 -15.36 6.89
N VAL A 447 58.83 -16.21 7.74
CA VAL A 447 58.01 -15.82 8.90
C VAL A 447 58.80 -16.05 10.18
N ALA A 448 59.16 -14.98 10.89
CA ALA A 448 59.91 -15.06 12.13
C ALA A 448 58.96 -15.24 13.34
N ASP A 449 58.76 -16.49 13.75
CA ASP A 449 57.84 -16.90 14.84
C ASP A 449 58.46 -16.88 16.25
N ARG A 450 59.78 -16.68 16.35
CA ARG A 450 60.50 -16.53 17.62
C ARG A 450 61.37 -15.28 17.62
N GLN A 451 61.52 -14.65 18.79
CA GLN A 451 62.25 -13.40 18.94
C GLN A 451 63.74 -13.53 18.59
N ASN A 452 64.39 -14.58 19.07
CA ASN A 452 65.79 -14.88 18.75
C ASN A 452 66.01 -15.09 17.24
N LEU A 453 65.09 -15.76 16.56
CA LEU A 453 65.15 -15.96 15.11
C LEU A 453 64.93 -14.64 14.36
N LYS A 454 63.96 -13.82 14.79
CA LYS A 454 63.76 -12.49 14.19
C LYS A 454 65.04 -11.65 14.26
N GLU A 455 65.66 -11.58 15.43
CA GLU A 455 66.90 -10.82 15.64
C GLU A 455 68.08 -11.37 14.80
N ALA A 456 68.23 -12.70 14.73
CA ALA A 456 69.32 -13.34 14.00
C ALA A 456 69.27 -13.12 12.48
N PHE A 457 68.07 -13.00 11.91
CA PHE A 457 67.82 -12.94 10.46
C PHE A 457 67.37 -11.56 9.95
N THR A 458 67.13 -10.59 10.83
CA THR A 458 66.84 -9.20 10.44
C THR A 458 67.99 -8.65 9.60
N GLY A 459 67.68 -8.07 8.44
CA GLY A 459 68.66 -7.55 7.48
C GLY A 459 69.38 -8.61 6.64
N LYS A 460 69.11 -9.90 6.85
CA LYS A 460 69.68 -11.02 6.07
C LYS A 460 68.66 -11.72 5.17
N LEU A 461 67.39 -11.72 5.59
CA LEU A 461 66.28 -12.30 4.85
C LEU A 461 65.15 -11.28 4.74
N ASN A 462 64.32 -11.43 3.71
CA ASN A 462 63.03 -10.75 3.62
C ASN A 462 62.08 -11.37 4.65
N LEU A 463 61.71 -10.62 5.68
CA LEU A 463 60.90 -11.10 6.80
C LEU A 463 59.50 -10.51 6.75
N LEU A 464 58.49 -11.34 7.03
CA LEU A 464 57.14 -10.84 7.28
C LEU A 464 57.18 -9.85 8.47
N ASP A 465 56.73 -8.63 8.24
CA ASP A 465 56.96 -7.50 9.14
C ASP A 465 55.95 -7.43 10.29
N PHE A 466 56.04 -8.42 11.16
CA PHE A 466 55.30 -8.53 12.42
C PHE A 466 56.26 -8.88 13.56
N ASP A 467 55.91 -8.49 14.78
CA ASP A 467 56.58 -9.05 15.94
C ASP A 467 56.14 -10.51 16.16
N PRO A 468 57.00 -11.36 16.76
CA PRO A 468 56.70 -12.78 16.93
C PRO A 468 55.42 -13.07 17.72
N LYS A 469 54.98 -12.18 18.63
CA LYS A 469 53.74 -12.40 19.38
C LYS A 469 52.52 -12.23 18.47
N THR A 470 52.53 -11.22 17.60
CA THR A 470 51.45 -10.99 16.63
C THR A 470 51.44 -12.04 15.52
N VAL A 471 52.59 -12.63 15.17
CA VAL A 471 52.66 -13.77 14.22
C VAL A 471 51.76 -14.94 14.65
N TRP A 472 51.64 -15.23 15.95
CA TRP A 472 50.72 -16.26 16.45
C TRP A 472 49.25 -15.93 16.19
N MET A 473 48.87 -14.66 16.16
CA MET A 473 47.50 -14.25 15.82
C MET A 473 47.20 -14.46 14.33
N LEU A 474 48.23 -14.62 13.49
CA LEU A 474 48.12 -14.89 12.07
C LEU A 474 48.10 -16.39 11.72
N ASP A 475 48.26 -17.28 12.71
CA ASP A 475 48.43 -18.72 12.47
C ASP A 475 47.30 -19.33 11.63
N ASN A 476 46.03 -19.06 11.99
CA ASN A 476 44.87 -19.50 11.22
C ASN A 476 44.95 -19.08 9.74
N LEU A 477 45.33 -17.82 9.47
CA LEU A 477 45.47 -17.30 8.12
C LEU A 477 46.68 -17.88 7.39
N LEU A 478 47.83 -18.01 8.04
CA LEU A 478 49.05 -18.54 7.44
C LEU A 478 48.89 -20.02 7.09
N VAL A 479 48.28 -20.80 7.96
CA VAL A 479 47.91 -22.21 7.70
C VAL A 479 46.87 -22.29 6.59
N TRP A 480 45.80 -21.51 6.66
CA TRP A 480 44.78 -21.48 5.60
C TRP A 480 45.36 -21.09 4.24
N ALA A 481 46.32 -20.17 4.20
CA ALA A 481 47.01 -19.76 2.99
C ALA A 481 48.09 -20.76 2.50
N GLY A 482 48.43 -21.80 3.28
CA GLY A 482 49.50 -22.75 2.95
C GLY A 482 50.91 -22.17 3.08
N LEU A 483 51.08 -21.17 3.96
CA LEU A 483 52.34 -20.47 4.24
C LEU A 483 53.00 -20.94 5.53
N ASP A 484 52.44 -21.93 6.21
CA ASP A 484 52.96 -22.48 7.46
C ASP A 484 54.34 -23.14 7.29
N SER A 485 54.72 -23.53 6.08
CA SER A 485 56.07 -24.02 5.81
C SER A 485 57.13 -22.91 5.89
N ARG A 486 56.75 -21.63 5.97
CA ARG A 486 57.68 -20.48 5.97
C ARG A 486 58.13 -20.03 7.35
N TYR A 487 57.65 -20.66 8.43
CA TYR A 487 58.12 -20.38 9.78
C TYR A 487 59.60 -20.72 9.93
N LEU A 488 60.41 -19.77 10.42
CA LEU A 488 61.84 -19.98 10.61
C LEU A 488 62.14 -21.12 11.58
N SER A 489 61.30 -21.35 12.58
CA SER A 489 61.46 -22.48 13.51
C SER A 489 61.36 -23.87 12.86
N LYS A 490 60.80 -23.99 11.64
CA LYS A 490 60.79 -25.23 10.88
C LYS A 490 62.07 -25.48 10.08
N HIS A 491 62.91 -24.44 9.91
CA HIS A 491 64.13 -24.47 9.08
C HIS A 491 65.42 -24.31 9.87
N VAL A 492 65.33 -23.98 11.16
CA VAL A 492 66.48 -23.73 12.02
C VAL A 492 66.50 -24.77 13.14
N GLU A 493 67.56 -25.58 13.19
CA GLU A 493 67.86 -26.42 14.34
C GLU A 493 68.61 -25.60 15.40
N ASP A 494 68.04 -25.49 16.60
CA ASP A 494 68.73 -24.93 17.75
C ASP A 494 69.82 -25.92 18.19
N GLN A 495 71.06 -25.71 17.73
CA GLN A 495 72.20 -26.36 18.36
C GLN A 495 72.42 -25.66 19.70
N GLY A 496 72.24 -26.39 20.79
CA GLY A 496 72.27 -25.90 22.18
C GLY A 496 73.54 -25.09 22.55
N PRO A 497 73.63 -24.58 23.78
CA PRO A 497 74.65 -23.59 24.15
C PRO A 497 76.06 -24.13 23.88
N ALA A 498 76.78 -23.51 22.94
CA ALA A 498 78.15 -23.85 22.62
C ALA A 498 79.11 -23.25 23.65
N ASP A 499 80.02 -24.08 24.14
CA ASP A 499 81.27 -23.67 24.81
C ASP A 499 81.92 -22.47 24.11
N GLU A 500 82.64 -21.66 24.90
CA GLU A 500 83.14 -20.29 24.66
C GLU A 500 84.00 -20.00 23.40
N ASN A 501 83.87 -20.74 22.29
CA ASN A 501 84.71 -20.57 21.10
C ASN A 501 84.01 -20.68 19.73
N PHE A 502 82.69 -20.51 19.63
CA PHE A 502 82.02 -20.56 18.32
C PHE A 502 81.80 -19.19 17.66
N LYS A 503 82.45 -19.02 16.50
CA LYS A 503 82.13 -18.01 15.48
C LYS A 503 81.02 -18.55 14.57
N SER A 504 80.04 -17.69 14.29
CA SER A 504 79.01 -17.78 13.24
C SER A 504 78.00 -18.94 13.30
N ILE A 505 76.72 -18.57 13.22
CA ILE A 505 75.59 -19.44 12.89
C ILE A 505 75.79 -19.89 11.43
N GLU A 506 76.03 -21.18 11.20
CA GLU A 506 76.02 -21.74 9.84
C GLU A 506 74.57 -21.83 9.35
N LEU A 507 74.30 -21.17 8.22
CA LEU A 507 73.03 -21.27 7.50
C LEU A 507 72.90 -22.69 6.93
N PRO A 508 71.74 -23.37 7.09
CA PRO A 508 71.42 -24.55 6.30
C PRO A 508 71.61 -24.25 4.81
N TYR A 509 72.13 -25.22 4.03
CA TYR A 509 72.51 -25.04 2.62
C TYR A 509 71.41 -24.40 1.76
N GLU A 510 70.14 -24.69 2.05
CA GLU A 510 68.97 -24.12 1.36
C GLU A 510 68.75 -22.63 1.67
N LEU A 511 69.05 -22.17 2.89
CA LEU A 511 68.97 -20.76 3.28
C LEU A 511 70.23 -19.98 2.88
N SER A 512 71.40 -20.63 2.89
CA SER A 512 72.66 -20.02 2.43
C SER A 512 72.61 -19.76 0.92
N SER A 513 72.14 -20.73 0.13
CA SER A 513 71.96 -20.58 -1.32
C SER A 513 70.97 -19.46 -1.68
N LYS A 514 69.98 -19.19 -0.82
CA LYS A 514 68.98 -18.13 -1.02
C LYS A 514 69.50 -16.75 -0.60
N ALA A 515 70.25 -16.66 0.50
CA ALA A 515 70.91 -15.43 0.91
C ALA A 515 71.96 -14.96 -0.12
N ASP A 516 72.69 -15.90 -0.74
CA ASP A 516 73.70 -15.59 -1.77
C ASP A 516 73.09 -15.15 -3.12
N GLN A 517 71.84 -15.52 -3.41
CA GLN A 517 71.13 -15.07 -4.62
C GLN A 517 70.59 -13.64 -4.53
N LEU A 518 70.38 -13.10 -3.33
CA LEU A 518 69.88 -11.73 -3.10
C LEU A 518 71.01 -10.68 -3.01
N LEU A 519 72.26 -11.11 -2.94
CA LEU A 519 73.46 -10.25 -2.85
C LEU A 519 74.19 -10.06 -4.19
N ARG A 520 73.52 -10.33 -5.33
CA ARG A 520 74.04 -10.07 -6.68
C ARG A 520 73.19 -9.11 -7.48
#